data_AF-A0A4Q1A192-F1
#
_entry.id   AF-A0A4Q1A192-F1
#
_cell.length_a   1.000
_cell.length_b   1.000
_cell.length_c   1.000
_cell.angle_alpha   90.00
_cell.angle_beta   90.00
_cell.angle_gamma   90.00
#
_symmetry.space_group_name_H-M   'P 1'
#
loop_
_entity.id
_entity.type
_entity.pdbx_description
1 polymer ?
#
loop_
_entity_poly.entity_id
_entity_poly.type
_entity_poly.pdbx_seq_one_letter_code
_entity_poly.pdbx_strand_id
1 'polypeptide(L)'
;MEATITFAIAIIFFAIVIISRGVKIVSQSDLYVIERLGKFHKVLHGGFHIIIPIIDNVRSILTSREQLVDINRQSVITKDNVNISIDGIVFCKVDDATMATYNVMNFKNAIANLAMTTLRAEIGAMVLDDTLSNRETLNAKLQTELGSAAANWGIKVTRVEIADISVPASIEKAMNMQMEAEREKRAIQTRAEAQKEAQIREAEAFKQSEILKAEAIERMADAKKYEQEKVAAGQKEAMNLINEAMSQNEKAAEFLLAKDRVAAFKALAESSSTDKMILPYEVTQMIGSTSVLGDAFFKGASNTKANNA
;
A
#
# COMPACT_ATOMS: atom_id res chain seq x y z
N MET A 1 20.52 -87.76 -36.60
CA MET A 1 19.39 -86.81 -36.72
C MET A 1 19.05 -86.17 -35.38
N GLU A 2 18.96 -86.94 -34.29
CA GLU A 2 18.65 -86.35 -32.97
C GLU A 2 19.76 -85.43 -32.42
N ALA A 3 21.03 -85.77 -32.61
CA ALA A 3 22.16 -84.93 -32.20
C ALA A 3 22.22 -83.58 -32.96
N THR A 4 21.83 -83.57 -34.24
CA THR A 4 21.80 -82.33 -35.04
C THR A 4 20.61 -81.44 -34.67
N ILE A 5 19.47 -82.04 -34.33
CA ILE A 5 18.27 -81.33 -33.88
C ILE A 5 18.48 -80.72 -32.49
N THR A 6 19.06 -81.48 -31.55
CA THR A 6 19.39 -80.98 -30.21
C THR A 6 20.43 -79.85 -30.24
N PHE A 7 21.46 -79.95 -31.09
CA PHE A 7 22.44 -78.88 -31.29
C PHE A 7 21.80 -77.61 -31.88
N ALA A 8 20.92 -77.74 -32.87
CA ALA A 8 20.19 -76.61 -33.44
C ALA A 8 19.28 -75.92 -32.40
N ILE A 9 18.58 -76.69 -31.58
CA ILE A 9 17.74 -76.16 -30.48
C ILE A 9 18.59 -75.42 -29.44
N ALA A 10 19.76 -75.95 -29.09
CA ALA A 10 20.68 -75.30 -28.15
C ALA A 10 21.19 -73.95 -28.66
N ILE A 11 21.52 -73.85 -29.96
CA ILE A 11 21.93 -72.58 -30.58
C ILE A 11 20.79 -71.56 -30.59
N ILE A 12 19.57 -71.99 -30.93
CA ILE A 12 18.39 -71.10 -30.94
C ILE A 12 18.10 -70.62 -29.52
N PHE A 13 18.13 -71.50 -28.53
CA PHE A 13 17.97 -71.14 -27.12
C PHE A 13 19.04 -70.14 -26.67
N PHE A 14 20.30 -70.38 -27.01
CA PHE A 14 21.40 -69.47 -26.70
C PHE A 14 21.23 -68.09 -27.36
N ALA A 15 20.80 -68.05 -28.62
CA ALA A 15 20.50 -66.81 -29.32
C ALA A 15 19.35 -66.02 -28.65
N ILE A 16 18.28 -66.71 -28.24
CA ILE A 16 17.15 -66.09 -27.52
C ILE A 16 17.61 -65.51 -26.16
N VAL A 17 18.47 -66.22 -25.43
CA VAL A 17 19.03 -65.74 -24.16
C VAL A 17 19.89 -64.50 -24.34
N ILE A 18 20.70 -64.43 -25.41
CA ILE A 18 21.52 -63.24 -25.72
C ILE A 18 20.63 -62.05 -26.10
N ILE A 19 19.64 -62.26 -26.97
CA ILE A 19 18.74 -61.20 -27.44
C ILE A 19 17.92 -60.65 -26.26
N SER A 20 17.36 -61.53 -25.43
CA SER A 20 16.58 -61.12 -24.25
C SER A 20 17.42 -60.35 -23.23
N ARG A 21 18.68 -60.73 -23.01
CA ARG A 21 19.61 -59.94 -22.17
C ARG A 21 20.05 -58.62 -22.81
N GLY A 22 20.02 -58.52 -24.13
CA GLY A 22 20.38 -57.32 -24.88
C GLY A 22 19.28 -56.27 -24.92
N VAL A 23 18.02 -56.64 -24.69
CA VAL A 23 16.90 -55.68 -24.65
C VAL A 23 16.94 -54.89 -23.33
N LYS A 24 17.13 -53.58 -23.44
CA LYS A 24 17.07 -52.63 -22.32
C LYS A 24 16.02 -51.56 -22.61
N ILE A 25 15.06 -51.44 -21.70
CA ILE A 25 14.05 -50.39 -21.71
C ILE A 25 14.52 -49.33 -20.71
N VAL A 26 14.81 -48.14 -21.21
CA VAL A 26 15.29 -47.00 -20.41
C VAL A 26 14.13 -46.05 -20.14
N SER A 27 13.95 -45.64 -18.88
CA SER A 27 12.93 -44.65 -18.51
C SER A 27 13.22 -43.30 -19.17
N GLN A 28 12.18 -42.51 -19.47
CA GLN A 28 12.33 -41.24 -20.18
C GLN A 28 13.31 -40.27 -19.50
N SER A 29 13.39 -40.32 -18.17
CA SER A 29 14.26 -39.43 -17.39
C SER A 29 15.60 -40.04 -17.00
N ASP A 30 15.86 -41.30 -17.36
CA ASP A 30 17.10 -41.98 -17.01
C ASP A 30 18.06 -41.96 -18.19
N LEU A 31 19.35 -41.89 -17.89
CA LEU A 31 20.47 -41.82 -18.82
C LEU A 31 21.44 -42.95 -18.47
N TYR A 32 21.61 -43.89 -19.39
CA TYR A 32 22.51 -45.03 -19.18
C TYR A 32 23.79 -44.79 -19.96
N VAL A 33 24.92 -44.71 -19.27
CA VAL A 33 26.23 -44.58 -19.92
C VAL A 33 26.78 -45.97 -20.18
N ILE A 34 27.04 -46.28 -21.45
CA ILE A 34 27.55 -47.58 -21.88
C ILE A 34 29.02 -47.48 -22.22
N GLU A 35 29.77 -48.44 -21.67
CA GLU A 35 31.14 -48.73 -22.06
C GLU A 35 31.19 -49.99 -22.92
N ARG A 36 31.97 -49.96 -23.99
CA ARG A 36 32.33 -51.12 -24.80
C ARG A 36 33.80 -51.44 -24.57
N LEU A 37 34.09 -52.62 -24.01
CA LEU A 37 35.47 -53.05 -23.69
C LEU A 37 36.26 -51.98 -22.90
N GLY A 38 35.58 -51.28 -21.99
CA GLY A 38 36.18 -50.24 -21.13
C GLY A 38 36.35 -48.86 -21.77
N LYS A 39 35.89 -48.64 -23.01
CA LYS A 39 35.82 -47.30 -23.63
C LYS A 39 34.38 -46.81 -23.71
N PHE A 40 34.18 -45.50 -23.57
CA PHE A 40 32.88 -44.89 -23.81
C PHE A 40 32.37 -45.24 -25.21
N HIS A 41 31.11 -45.68 -25.29
CA HIS A 41 30.46 -46.02 -26.57
C HIS A 41 29.30 -45.07 -26.90
N LYS A 42 28.29 -45.01 -26.01
CA LYS A 42 27.11 -44.16 -26.20
C LYS A 42 26.36 -43.94 -24.88
N VAL A 43 25.54 -42.90 -24.85
CA VAL A 43 24.53 -42.67 -23.81
C VAL A 43 23.18 -43.14 -24.37
N LEU A 44 22.45 -43.97 -23.61
CA LEU A 44 21.07 -44.30 -23.93
C LEU A 44 20.13 -43.32 -23.24
N HIS A 45 19.31 -42.65 -24.03
CA HIS A 45 18.17 -41.86 -23.56
C HIS A 45 16.92 -42.74 -23.43
N GLY A 46 15.84 -42.17 -22.92
CA GLY A 46 14.55 -42.85 -22.80
C GLY A 46 14.10 -43.57 -24.07
N GLY A 47 13.66 -44.82 -23.92
CA GLY A 47 13.16 -45.63 -25.02
C GLY A 47 13.68 -47.06 -25.03
N PHE A 48 13.38 -47.74 -26.13
CA PHE A 48 13.82 -49.11 -26.39
C PHE A 48 15.21 -49.12 -27.02
N HIS A 49 16.14 -49.82 -26.38
CA HIS A 49 17.51 -49.97 -26.88
C HIS A 49 17.94 -51.43 -26.83
N ILE A 50 18.78 -51.80 -27.81
CA ILE A 50 19.45 -53.10 -27.84
C ILE A 50 20.93 -52.87 -27.58
N ILE A 51 21.47 -53.60 -26.61
CA ILE A 51 22.88 -53.62 -26.21
C ILE A 51 23.43 -55.03 -26.36
N ILE A 52 24.74 -55.17 -26.57
CA ILE A 52 25.38 -56.49 -26.67
C ILE A 52 25.85 -56.90 -25.26
N PRO A 53 25.14 -57.81 -24.55
CA PRO A 53 25.32 -58.02 -23.11
C PRO A 53 26.69 -58.58 -22.67
N ILE A 54 27.54 -59.00 -23.62
CA ILE A 54 28.89 -59.53 -23.36
C ILE A 54 29.97 -58.44 -23.59
N ILE A 55 29.71 -57.50 -24.49
CA ILE A 55 30.67 -56.51 -24.97
C ILE A 55 30.40 -55.13 -24.35
N ASP A 56 29.11 -54.81 -24.17
CA ASP A 56 28.61 -53.55 -23.65
C ASP A 56 28.27 -53.70 -22.16
N ASN A 57 28.87 -52.86 -21.32
CA ASN A 57 28.59 -52.78 -19.89
C ASN A 57 27.96 -51.43 -19.54
N VAL A 58 26.99 -51.43 -18.63
CA VAL A 58 26.40 -50.19 -18.09
C VAL A 58 27.31 -49.68 -16.98
N ARG A 59 27.95 -48.52 -17.19
CA ARG A 59 28.87 -47.92 -16.23
C ARG A 59 28.15 -47.14 -15.14
N SER A 60 27.20 -46.31 -15.53
CA SER A 60 26.45 -45.44 -14.62
C SER A 60 25.01 -45.28 -15.12
N ILE A 61 24.11 -45.10 -14.16
CA ILE A 61 22.71 -44.77 -14.40
C ILE A 61 22.48 -43.42 -13.72
N LEU A 62 22.25 -42.40 -14.54
CA LEU A 62 22.02 -41.03 -14.10
C LEU A 62 20.58 -40.64 -14.40
N THR A 63 20.05 -39.64 -13.69
CA THR A 63 18.73 -39.08 -13.98
C THR A 63 18.85 -37.64 -14.43
N SER A 64 18.09 -37.28 -15.46
CA SER A 64 17.93 -35.91 -15.96
C SER A 64 16.95 -35.09 -15.10
N ARG A 65 16.26 -35.75 -14.15
CA ARG A 65 15.41 -35.04 -13.18
C ARG A 65 16.25 -34.11 -12.31
N GLU A 66 15.62 -33.02 -11.88
CA GLU A 66 16.19 -32.14 -10.88
C GLU A 66 16.41 -32.91 -9.56
N GLN A 67 17.58 -32.71 -8.98
CA GLN A 67 18.04 -33.33 -7.76
C GLN A 67 18.48 -32.25 -6.79
N LEU A 68 18.18 -32.48 -5.52
CA LEU A 68 18.60 -31.64 -4.43
C LEU A 68 19.95 -32.13 -3.90
N VAL A 69 20.85 -31.19 -3.64
CA VAL A 69 22.13 -31.42 -2.98
C VAL A 69 22.19 -30.48 -1.79
N ASP A 70 22.17 -31.06 -0.60
CA ASP A 70 22.22 -30.30 0.65
C ASP A 70 23.64 -29.81 0.92
N ILE A 71 23.75 -28.55 1.29
CA ILE A 71 24.96 -27.92 1.79
C ILE A 71 24.93 -28.07 3.30
N ASN A 72 25.86 -28.87 3.83
CA ASN A 72 25.95 -29.05 5.28
C ASN A 72 26.20 -27.72 5.99
N ARG A 73 25.61 -27.58 7.19
CA ARG A 73 25.77 -26.40 8.04
C ARG A 73 27.24 -26.12 8.33
N GLN A 74 27.69 -24.90 8.06
CA GLN A 74 29.05 -24.46 8.32
C GLN A 74 29.10 -23.18 9.15
N SER A 75 30.07 -23.10 10.05
CA SER A 75 30.42 -21.88 10.77
C SER A 75 31.36 -21.05 9.90
N VAL A 76 30.97 -19.80 9.62
CA VAL A 76 31.73 -18.84 8.81
C VAL A 76 31.81 -17.52 9.55
N ILE A 77 32.92 -16.81 9.40
CA ILE A 77 33.12 -15.48 9.97
C ILE A 77 32.88 -14.46 8.86
N THR A 78 31.99 -13.50 9.11
CA THR A 78 31.71 -12.38 8.21
C THR A 78 32.84 -11.33 8.24
N LYS A 79 32.78 -10.35 7.34
CA LYS A 79 33.76 -9.25 7.26
C LYS A 79 33.87 -8.43 8.55
N ASP A 80 32.77 -8.30 9.30
CA ASP A 80 32.67 -7.63 10.59
C ASP A 80 32.99 -8.53 11.79
N ASN A 81 33.63 -9.69 11.54
CA ASN A 81 34.11 -10.62 12.55
C ASN A 81 33.00 -11.23 13.42
N VAL A 82 31.81 -11.43 12.84
CA VAL A 82 30.73 -12.17 13.49
C VAL A 82 30.74 -13.61 13.00
N ASN A 83 30.71 -14.55 13.95
CA ASN A 83 30.59 -15.97 13.62
C ASN A 83 29.12 -16.32 13.39
N ILE A 84 28.79 -16.79 12.18
CA ILE A 84 27.45 -17.21 11.80
C ILE A 84 27.45 -18.65 11.28
N SER A 85 26.34 -19.35 11.43
CA SER A 85 26.12 -20.68 10.86
C SER A 85 25.17 -20.60 9.68
N ILE A 86 25.57 -21.17 8.54
CA ILE A 86 24.79 -21.12 7.30
C ILE A 86 24.66 -22.51 6.70
N ASP A 87 23.47 -22.80 6.19
CA ASP A 87 23.14 -23.97 5.37
C ASP A 87 22.33 -23.56 4.13
N GLY A 88 22.18 -24.50 3.19
CA GLY A 88 21.48 -24.24 1.94
C GLY A 88 21.31 -25.48 1.09
N ILE A 89 20.65 -25.33 -0.05
CA ILE A 89 20.34 -26.41 -0.97
C ILE A 89 20.67 -25.96 -2.39
N VAL A 90 21.35 -26.83 -3.13
CA VAL A 90 21.63 -26.64 -4.55
C VAL A 90 20.71 -27.54 -5.35
N PHE A 91 20.00 -26.95 -6.30
CA PHE A 91 19.18 -27.67 -7.25
C PHE A 91 19.97 -27.86 -8.53
N CYS A 92 20.21 -29.11 -8.91
CA CYS A 92 21.00 -29.44 -10.08
C CYS A 92 20.35 -30.57 -10.87
N LYS A 93 20.69 -30.65 -12.16
CA LYS A 93 20.31 -31.77 -13.01
C LYS A 93 21.46 -32.15 -13.92
N VAL A 94 21.51 -33.43 -14.31
CA VAL A 94 22.49 -33.92 -15.27
C VAL A 94 22.08 -33.46 -16.67
N ASP A 95 22.97 -32.71 -17.32
CA ASP A 95 22.81 -32.24 -18.69
C ASP A 95 23.58 -33.14 -19.66
N ASP A 96 24.85 -33.44 -19.34
CA ASP A 96 25.67 -34.42 -20.05
C ASP A 96 26.08 -35.57 -19.13
N ALA A 97 25.47 -36.73 -19.35
CA ALA A 97 25.75 -37.96 -18.60
C ALA A 97 27.17 -38.49 -18.81
N THR A 98 27.79 -38.21 -19.96
CA THR A 98 29.15 -38.64 -20.29
C THR A 98 30.13 -37.90 -19.39
N MET A 99 30.09 -36.55 -19.42
CA MET A 99 30.93 -35.73 -18.56
C MET A 99 30.69 -36.01 -17.08
N ALA A 100 29.44 -36.17 -16.66
CA ALA A 100 29.08 -36.46 -15.27
C ALA A 100 29.61 -37.82 -14.77
N THR A 101 29.89 -38.76 -15.67
CA THR A 101 30.41 -40.10 -15.31
C THR A 101 31.93 -40.15 -15.29
N TYR A 102 32.60 -39.43 -16.20
CA TYR A 102 34.06 -39.53 -16.34
C TYR A 102 34.82 -38.38 -15.69
N ASN A 103 34.23 -37.19 -15.56
CA ASN A 103 34.93 -36.01 -15.03
C ASN A 103 34.80 -35.89 -13.50
N VAL A 104 33.83 -36.57 -12.88
CA VAL A 104 33.60 -36.52 -11.44
C VAL A 104 33.11 -37.87 -10.91
N MET A 105 33.67 -38.31 -9.76
CA MET A 105 33.30 -39.58 -9.13
C MET A 105 31.92 -39.52 -8.47
N ASN A 106 31.69 -38.49 -7.64
CA ASN A 106 30.41 -38.23 -7.01
C ASN A 106 30.13 -36.73 -7.09
N PHE A 107 29.31 -36.37 -8.07
CA PHE A 107 29.02 -34.98 -8.33
C PHE A 107 28.25 -34.29 -7.20
N LYS A 108 27.39 -35.01 -6.46
CA LYS A 108 26.63 -34.41 -5.36
C LYS A 108 27.58 -33.92 -4.27
N ASN A 109 28.54 -34.77 -3.90
CA ASN A 109 29.56 -34.39 -2.92
C ASN A 109 30.48 -33.30 -3.45
N ALA A 110 30.85 -33.35 -4.74
CA ALA A 110 31.70 -32.34 -5.35
C ALA A 110 31.01 -30.96 -5.37
N ILE A 111 29.73 -30.90 -5.75
CA ILE A 111 28.91 -29.68 -5.72
C ILE A 111 28.72 -29.19 -4.30
N ALA A 112 28.42 -30.06 -3.33
CA ALA A 112 28.28 -29.66 -1.93
C ALA A 112 29.58 -29.05 -1.39
N ASN A 113 30.74 -29.66 -1.67
CA ASN A 113 32.05 -29.15 -1.26
C ASN A 113 32.42 -27.82 -1.91
N LEU A 114 32.11 -27.69 -3.21
CA LEU A 114 32.33 -26.45 -3.93
C LEU A 114 31.42 -25.34 -3.37
N ALA A 115 30.13 -25.63 -3.19
CA ALA A 115 29.16 -24.71 -2.60
C ALA A 115 29.58 -24.24 -1.21
N MET A 116 30.07 -25.15 -0.36
CA MET A 116 30.63 -24.79 0.96
C MET A 116 31.83 -23.84 0.86
N THR A 117 32.74 -24.07 -0.09
CA THR A 117 33.93 -23.23 -0.27
C THR A 117 33.56 -21.84 -0.81
N THR A 118 32.67 -21.79 -1.80
CA THR A 118 32.19 -20.54 -2.39
C THR A 118 31.36 -19.73 -1.40
N LEU A 119 30.44 -20.37 -0.67
CA LEU A 119 29.68 -19.72 0.40
C LEU A 119 30.61 -19.08 1.42
N ARG A 120 31.62 -19.81 1.90
CA ARG A 120 32.58 -19.28 2.87
C ARG A 120 33.30 -18.03 2.33
N ALA A 121 33.69 -18.03 1.06
CA ALA A 121 34.37 -16.89 0.45
C ALA A 121 33.46 -15.66 0.32
N GLU A 122 32.24 -15.84 -0.21
CA GLU A 122 31.29 -14.75 -0.39
C GLU A 122 30.83 -14.15 0.94
N ILE A 123 30.52 -14.98 1.94
CA ILE A 123 30.10 -14.53 3.27
C ILE A 123 31.26 -13.82 3.98
N GLY A 124 32.50 -14.31 3.84
CA GLY A 124 33.68 -13.65 4.41
C GLY A 124 33.94 -12.26 3.82
N ALA A 125 33.46 -11.98 2.61
CA ALA A 125 33.57 -10.68 1.96
C ALA A 125 32.43 -9.70 2.31
N MET A 126 31.34 -10.18 2.93
CA MET A 126 30.15 -9.39 3.26
C MET A 126 30.02 -9.11 4.76
N VAL A 127 29.33 -8.02 5.09
CA VAL A 127 28.95 -7.68 6.47
C VAL A 127 27.71 -8.49 6.85
N LEU A 128 27.54 -8.80 8.14
CA LEU A 128 26.39 -9.55 8.65
C LEU A 128 25.03 -9.03 8.12
N ASP A 129 24.80 -7.72 8.21
CA ASP A 129 23.53 -7.11 7.78
C ASP A 129 23.24 -7.30 6.29
N ASP A 130 24.27 -7.21 5.45
CA ASP A 130 24.18 -7.45 4.00
C ASP A 130 23.82 -8.92 3.71
N THR A 131 24.40 -9.87 4.47
CA THR A 131 24.08 -11.30 4.28
C THR A 131 22.63 -11.64 4.62
N LEU A 132 22.01 -10.90 5.54
CA LEU A 132 20.61 -11.07 5.93
C LEU A 132 19.66 -10.35 4.96
N SER A 133 20.01 -9.14 4.54
CA SER A 133 19.15 -8.27 3.73
C SER A 133 19.19 -8.59 2.23
N ASN A 134 20.35 -9.02 1.68
CA ASN A 134 20.56 -9.15 0.24
C ASN A 134 20.69 -10.62 -0.23
N ARG A 135 19.83 -11.51 0.29
CA ARG A 135 19.86 -12.95 -0.02
C ARG A 135 19.77 -13.26 -1.53
N GLU A 136 18.99 -12.49 -2.28
CA GLU A 136 18.84 -12.66 -3.73
C GLU A 136 20.16 -12.46 -4.48
N THR A 137 20.93 -11.44 -4.10
CA THR A 137 22.23 -11.14 -4.72
C THR A 137 23.24 -12.25 -4.45
N LEU A 138 23.23 -12.79 -3.23
CA LEU A 138 24.08 -13.91 -2.83
C LEU A 138 23.70 -15.18 -3.60
N ASN A 139 22.41 -15.52 -3.67
CA ASN A 139 21.92 -16.67 -4.44
C ASN A 139 22.32 -16.58 -5.92
N ALA A 140 22.21 -15.40 -6.54
CA ALA A 140 22.58 -15.19 -7.94
C ALA A 140 24.08 -15.37 -8.21
N LYS A 141 24.94 -14.84 -7.32
CA LYS A 141 26.39 -15.03 -7.39
C LYS A 141 26.77 -16.49 -7.22
N LEU A 142 26.24 -17.17 -6.20
CA LEU A 142 26.47 -18.58 -5.95
C LEU A 142 26.06 -19.42 -7.16
N GLN A 143 24.90 -19.13 -7.76
CA GLN A 143 24.43 -19.82 -8.94
C GLN A 143 25.40 -19.66 -10.13
N THR A 144 25.98 -18.48 -10.31
CA THR A 144 26.92 -18.20 -11.40
C THR A 144 28.25 -18.93 -11.18
N GLU A 145 28.84 -18.83 -9.99
CA GLU A 145 30.12 -19.47 -9.69
C GLU A 145 30.01 -21.00 -9.68
N LEU A 146 29.00 -21.54 -8.99
CA LEU A 146 28.77 -22.99 -8.94
C LEU A 146 28.36 -23.52 -10.31
N GLY A 147 27.58 -22.76 -11.08
CA GLY A 147 27.19 -23.13 -12.44
C GLY A 147 28.38 -23.25 -13.38
N SER A 148 29.32 -22.30 -13.33
CA SER A 148 30.53 -22.33 -14.17
C SER A 148 31.40 -23.56 -13.89
N ALA A 149 31.63 -23.88 -12.62
CA ALA A 149 32.43 -25.03 -12.24
C ALA A 149 31.70 -26.36 -12.50
N ALA A 150 30.41 -26.46 -12.18
CA ALA A 150 29.61 -27.67 -12.37
C ALA A 150 29.39 -28.01 -13.86
N ALA A 151 29.44 -27.02 -14.75
CA ALA A 151 29.37 -27.25 -16.19
C ALA A 151 30.52 -28.14 -16.69
N ASN A 152 31.72 -28.06 -16.10
CA ASN A 152 32.85 -28.93 -16.44
C ASN A 152 32.59 -30.41 -16.11
N TRP A 153 31.60 -30.67 -15.24
CA TRP A 153 31.15 -32.02 -14.89
C TRP A 153 29.87 -32.43 -15.64
N GLY A 154 29.39 -31.65 -16.62
CA GLY A 154 28.14 -31.94 -17.34
C GLY A 154 26.89 -31.74 -16.50
N ILE A 155 26.96 -30.91 -15.46
CA ILE A 155 25.85 -30.68 -14.52
C ILE A 155 25.40 -29.24 -14.62
N LYS A 156 24.08 -29.08 -14.76
CA LYS A 156 23.43 -27.78 -14.80
C LYS A 156 22.89 -27.45 -13.42
N VAL A 157 23.39 -26.38 -12.83
CA VAL A 157 22.82 -25.79 -11.60
C VAL A 157 21.61 -24.94 -12.00
N THR A 158 20.42 -25.33 -11.53
CA THR A 158 19.17 -24.61 -11.83
C THR A 158 18.98 -23.41 -10.90
N ARG A 159 19.20 -23.62 -9.60
CA ARG A 159 19.06 -22.59 -8.57
C ARG A 159 19.84 -22.97 -7.31
N VAL A 160 20.20 -21.97 -6.53
CA VAL A 160 20.82 -22.12 -5.20
C VAL A 160 19.96 -21.36 -4.21
N GLU A 161 19.66 -21.99 -3.08
CA GLU A 161 18.79 -21.42 -2.07
C GLU A 161 19.44 -21.57 -0.70
N ILE A 162 19.70 -20.45 -0.04
CA ILE A 162 20.20 -20.43 1.34
C ILE A 162 19.02 -20.67 2.25
N ALA A 163 19.12 -21.68 3.12
CA ALA A 163 18.04 -22.10 3.99
C ALA A 163 17.97 -21.18 5.22
N ASP A 164 18.95 -21.28 6.11
CA ASP A 164 18.99 -20.49 7.34
C ASP A 164 20.35 -19.83 7.59
N ILE A 165 20.31 -18.65 8.21
CA ILE A 165 21.48 -17.91 8.68
C ILE A 165 21.30 -17.71 10.17
N SER A 166 22.01 -18.49 10.97
CA SER A 166 21.92 -18.46 12.41
C SER A 166 23.06 -17.66 13.01
N VAL A 167 22.69 -16.64 13.79
CA VAL A 167 23.59 -15.70 14.44
C VAL A 167 23.61 -16.00 15.96
N PRO A 168 24.71 -15.77 16.69
CA PRO A 168 24.72 -15.89 18.14
C PRO A 168 23.70 -14.96 18.80
N ALA A 169 22.97 -15.47 19.79
CA ALA A 169 21.86 -14.76 20.45
C ALA A 169 22.26 -13.39 21.05
N SER A 170 23.52 -13.22 21.44
CA SER A 170 24.04 -11.93 21.95
C SER A 170 24.05 -10.84 20.87
N ILE A 171 24.44 -11.19 19.64
CA ILE A 171 24.50 -10.26 18.51
C ILE A 171 23.09 -10.00 17.99
N GLU A 172 22.27 -11.05 17.87
CA GLU A 172 20.87 -10.93 17.46
C GLU A 172 20.10 -9.97 18.40
N LYS A 173 20.27 -10.12 19.72
CA LYS A 173 19.65 -9.21 20.70
C LYS A 173 20.13 -7.77 20.54
N ALA A 174 21.42 -7.55 20.33
CA ALA A 174 21.98 -6.22 20.13
C ALA A 174 21.45 -5.56 18.84
N MET A 175 21.38 -6.33 17.75
CA MET A 175 20.80 -5.87 16.48
C MET A 175 19.31 -5.54 16.62
N ASN A 176 18.54 -6.38 17.29
CA ASN A 176 17.11 -6.12 17.53
C ASN A 176 16.91 -4.83 18.34
N MET A 177 17.71 -4.61 19.39
CA MET A 177 17.68 -3.36 20.17
C MET A 177 18.05 -2.14 19.32
N GLN A 178 19.10 -2.25 18.50
CA GLN A 178 19.51 -1.17 17.60
C GLN A 178 18.43 -0.85 16.55
N MET A 179 17.81 -1.89 15.98
CA MET A 179 16.77 -1.75 14.97
C MET A 179 15.49 -1.15 15.55
N GLU A 180 15.13 -1.53 16.77
CA GLU A 180 14.00 -0.94 17.51
C GLU A 180 14.25 0.55 17.79
N ALA A 181 15.43 0.91 18.29
CA ALA A 181 15.80 2.31 18.54
C ALA A 181 15.81 3.16 17.25
N GLU A 182 16.33 2.61 16.14
CA GLU A 182 16.34 3.30 14.85
C GLU A 182 14.92 3.44 14.26
N ARG A 183 14.07 2.42 14.42
CA ARG A 183 12.65 2.49 14.04
C ARG A 183 11.89 3.51 14.87
N GLU A 184 12.13 3.56 16.18
CA GLU A 184 11.52 4.55 17.08
C GLU A 184 11.94 5.97 16.71
N LYS A 185 13.24 6.19 16.48
CA LYS A 185 13.76 7.48 16.03
C LYS A 185 13.11 7.93 14.71
N ARG A 186 13.00 7.03 13.73
CA ARG A 186 12.31 7.31 12.46
C ARG A 186 10.83 7.62 12.68
N ALA A 187 10.14 6.86 13.52
CA ALA A 187 8.74 7.10 13.83
C ALA A 187 8.52 8.47 14.50
N ILE A 188 9.40 8.88 15.41
CA ILE A 188 9.37 10.20 16.04
C ILE A 188 9.58 11.30 15.01
N GLN A 189 10.59 11.16 14.14
CA GLN A 189 10.87 12.13 13.08
C GLN A 189 9.66 12.28 12.14
N THR A 190 9.13 11.16 11.62
CA THR A 190 7.97 11.18 10.74
C THR A 190 6.74 11.78 11.44
N ARG A 191 6.53 11.51 12.73
CA ARG A 191 5.43 12.11 13.50
C ARG A 191 5.62 13.61 13.69
N ALA A 192 6.83 14.07 13.98
CA ALA A 192 7.15 15.48 14.12
C ALA A 192 6.96 16.24 12.79
N GLU A 193 7.41 15.65 11.68
CA GLU A 193 7.18 16.17 10.32
C GLU A 193 5.68 16.24 10.00
N ALA A 194 4.93 15.16 10.27
CA ALA A 194 3.49 15.14 10.08
C ALA A 194 2.75 16.18 10.93
N GLN A 195 3.14 16.38 12.20
CA GLN A 195 2.57 17.41 13.07
C GLN A 195 2.85 18.82 12.56
N LYS A 196 4.09 19.09 12.12
CA LYS A 196 4.46 20.37 11.53
C LYS A 196 3.64 20.65 10.27
N GLU A 197 3.52 19.67 9.38
CA GLU A 197 2.70 19.83 8.17
C GLU A 197 1.22 20.04 8.49
N ALA A 198 0.67 19.32 9.49
CA ALA A 198 -0.71 19.49 9.91
C ALA A 198 -0.97 20.91 10.42
N GLN A 199 -0.08 21.46 11.25
CA GLN A 199 -0.20 22.83 11.76
C GLN A 199 -0.11 23.88 10.65
N ILE A 200 0.78 23.69 9.67
CA ILE A 200 0.89 24.58 8.51
C ILE A 200 -0.42 24.54 7.70
N ARG A 201 -0.93 23.34 7.39
CA ARG A 201 -2.18 23.17 6.65
C ARG A 201 -3.38 23.76 7.40
N GLU A 202 -3.42 23.65 8.73
CA GLU A 202 -4.48 24.25 9.54
C GLU A 202 -4.42 25.78 9.51
N ALA A 203 -3.23 26.37 9.65
CA ALA A 203 -3.05 27.82 9.56
C ALA A 203 -3.40 28.37 8.16
N GLU A 204 -3.03 27.64 7.09
CA GLU A 204 -3.41 27.97 5.72
C GLU A 204 -4.93 27.88 5.52
N ALA A 205 -5.56 26.80 6.03
CA ALA A 205 -7.00 26.64 5.98
C ALA A 205 -7.73 27.76 6.74
N PHE A 206 -7.23 28.18 7.90
CA PHE A 206 -7.77 29.30 8.66
C PHE A 206 -7.66 30.62 7.91
N LYS A 207 -6.46 30.94 7.38
CA LYS A 207 -6.24 32.14 6.55
C LYS A 207 -7.18 32.16 5.36
N GLN A 208 -7.31 31.04 4.65
CA GLN A 208 -8.20 30.92 3.49
C GLN A 208 -9.67 31.09 3.90
N SER A 209 -10.09 30.52 5.03
CA SER A 209 -11.44 30.69 5.57
C SER A 209 -11.75 32.15 5.89
N GLU A 210 -10.82 32.87 6.53
CA GLU A 210 -11.01 34.29 6.85
C GLU A 210 -11.09 35.18 5.60
N ILE A 211 -10.28 34.91 4.58
CA ILE A 211 -10.38 35.61 3.28
C ILE A 211 -11.74 35.37 2.65
N LEU A 212 -12.20 34.11 2.59
CA LEU A 212 -13.50 33.76 2.03
C LEU A 212 -14.66 34.41 2.80
N LYS A 213 -14.56 34.52 4.13
CA LYS A 213 -15.55 35.24 4.95
C LYS A 213 -15.55 36.74 4.65
N ALA A 214 -14.38 37.36 4.54
CA ALA A 214 -14.26 38.78 4.21
C ALA A 214 -14.86 39.08 2.82
N GLU A 215 -14.52 38.28 1.80
CA GLU A 215 -15.13 38.38 0.47
C GLU A 215 -16.65 38.18 0.51
N ALA A 216 -17.14 37.25 1.33
CA ALA A 216 -18.58 37.03 1.48
C ALA A 216 -19.30 38.24 2.09
N ILE A 217 -18.69 38.90 3.09
CA ILE A 217 -19.23 40.12 3.70
C ILE A 217 -19.25 41.28 2.70
N GLU A 218 -18.18 41.45 1.92
CA GLU A 218 -18.10 42.47 0.87
C GLU A 218 -19.20 42.26 -0.18
N ARG A 219 -19.32 41.04 -0.73
CA ARG A 219 -20.40 40.70 -1.67
C ARG A 219 -21.80 40.90 -1.07
N MET A 220 -21.98 40.57 0.20
CA MET A 220 -23.25 40.80 0.90
C MET A 220 -23.56 42.29 1.08
N ALA A 221 -22.55 43.11 1.35
CA ALA A 221 -22.69 44.56 1.48
C ALA A 221 -23.05 45.20 0.13
N ASP A 222 -22.38 44.78 -0.94
CA ASP A 222 -22.70 45.21 -2.31
C ASP A 222 -24.10 44.77 -2.73
N ALA A 223 -24.48 43.53 -2.43
CA ALA A 223 -25.83 43.03 -2.70
C ALA A 223 -26.90 43.85 -1.96
N LYS A 224 -26.69 44.16 -0.68
CA LYS A 224 -27.60 45.02 0.11
C LYS A 224 -27.67 46.44 -0.43
N LYS A 225 -26.54 47.01 -0.83
CA LYS A 225 -26.49 48.36 -1.44
C LYS A 225 -27.29 48.39 -2.74
N TYR A 226 -27.08 47.40 -3.61
CA TYR A 226 -27.84 47.26 -4.85
C TYR A 226 -29.33 47.08 -4.58
N GLU A 227 -29.71 46.25 -3.61
CA GLU A 227 -31.10 46.08 -3.18
C GLU A 227 -31.73 47.41 -2.73
N GLN A 228 -31.04 48.17 -1.87
CA GLN A 228 -31.51 49.48 -1.40
C GLN A 228 -31.63 50.50 -2.55
N GLU A 229 -30.67 50.54 -3.47
CA GLU A 229 -30.74 51.39 -4.66
C GLU A 229 -31.93 51.02 -5.54
N LYS A 230 -32.20 49.72 -5.73
CA LYS A 230 -33.36 49.25 -6.50
C LYS A 230 -34.69 49.54 -5.81
N VAL A 231 -34.78 49.35 -4.50
CA VAL A 231 -35.97 49.72 -3.72
C VAL A 231 -36.20 51.23 -3.78
N ALA A 232 -35.16 52.05 -3.60
CA ALA A 232 -35.25 53.50 -3.69
C ALA A 232 -35.62 53.98 -5.10
N ALA A 233 -35.07 53.37 -6.15
CA ALA A 233 -35.45 53.64 -7.53
C ALA A 233 -36.92 53.26 -7.80
N GLY A 234 -37.35 52.09 -7.32
CA GLY A 234 -38.75 51.65 -7.42
C GLY A 234 -39.71 52.56 -6.64
N GLN A 235 -39.31 53.04 -5.45
CA GLN A 235 -40.08 54.03 -4.69
C GLN A 235 -40.17 55.37 -5.42
N LYS A 236 -39.07 55.84 -6.03
CA LYS A 236 -39.07 57.07 -6.84
C LYS A 236 -40.00 56.95 -8.04
N GLU A 237 -39.96 55.82 -8.75
CA GLU A 237 -40.84 55.55 -9.88
C GLU A 237 -42.31 55.45 -9.45
N ALA A 238 -42.60 54.73 -8.36
CA ALA A 238 -43.93 54.68 -7.76
C ALA A 238 -44.42 56.08 -7.35
N MET A 239 -43.56 56.91 -6.76
CA MET A 239 -43.89 58.28 -6.37
C MET A 239 -44.18 59.16 -7.59
N ASN A 240 -43.43 58.99 -8.69
CA ASN A 240 -43.69 59.69 -9.95
C ASN A 240 -45.03 59.28 -10.57
N LEU A 241 -45.34 57.98 -10.62
CA LEU A 241 -46.63 57.47 -11.11
C LEU A 241 -47.80 57.95 -10.25
N ILE A 242 -47.62 57.97 -8.92
CA ILE A 242 -48.59 58.56 -7.99
C ILE A 242 -48.75 60.05 -8.33
N ASN A 243 -47.68 60.82 -8.44
CA ASN A 243 -47.74 62.25 -8.73
C ASN A 243 -48.41 62.55 -10.09
N GLU A 244 -48.15 61.74 -11.11
CA GLU A 244 -48.83 61.80 -12.40
C GLU A 244 -50.33 61.50 -12.28
N ALA A 245 -50.71 60.42 -11.58
CA ALA A 245 -52.10 60.09 -11.31
C ALA A 245 -52.82 61.18 -10.49
N MET A 246 -52.11 61.85 -9.58
CA MET A 246 -52.60 62.97 -8.77
C MET A 246 -52.83 64.22 -9.62
N SER A 247 -51.96 64.47 -10.60
CA SER A 247 -52.10 65.61 -11.53
C SER A 247 -53.30 65.47 -12.48
N GLN A 248 -53.74 64.24 -12.78
CA GLN A 248 -54.91 63.99 -13.63
C GLN A 248 -56.23 63.95 -12.84
N ASN A 249 -56.18 63.74 -11.51
CA ASN A 249 -57.37 63.63 -10.67
C ASN A 249 -57.10 64.15 -9.25
N GLU A 250 -57.62 65.35 -8.93
CA GLU A 250 -57.42 66.04 -7.65
C GLU A 250 -57.94 65.24 -6.43
N LYS A 251 -58.90 64.32 -6.64
CA LYS A 251 -59.45 63.45 -5.58
C LYS A 251 -58.67 62.15 -5.34
N ALA A 252 -57.67 61.83 -6.17
CA ALA A 252 -56.85 60.62 -6.00
C ALA A 252 -55.97 60.68 -4.73
N ALA A 253 -55.59 61.88 -4.31
CA ALA A 253 -54.81 62.16 -3.10
C ALA A 253 -55.53 61.70 -1.83
N GLU A 254 -56.78 62.14 -1.70
CA GLU A 254 -57.63 61.83 -0.56
C GLU A 254 -57.94 60.33 -0.50
N PHE A 255 -58.15 59.69 -1.65
CA PHE A 255 -58.39 58.26 -1.75
C PHE A 255 -57.18 57.41 -1.35
N LEU A 256 -55.97 57.76 -1.81
CA LEU A 256 -54.74 57.05 -1.42
C LEU A 256 -54.44 57.22 0.08
N LEU A 257 -54.59 58.43 0.63
CA LEU A 257 -54.42 58.68 2.06
C LEU A 257 -55.48 57.95 2.90
N ALA A 258 -56.72 57.87 2.42
CA ALA A 258 -57.77 57.08 3.05
C ALA A 258 -57.46 55.57 2.97
N LYS A 259 -56.98 55.07 1.83
CA LYS A 259 -56.55 53.67 1.65
C LYS A 259 -55.37 53.32 2.58
N ASP A 260 -54.37 54.18 2.69
CA ASP A 260 -53.22 53.99 3.59
C ASP A 260 -53.64 54.06 5.06
N ARG A 261 -54.57 54.96 5.42
CA ARG A 261 -55.20 54.96 6.75
C ARG A 261 -55.93 53.64 7.01
N VAL A 262 -56.75 53.15 6.09
CA VAL A 262 -57.48 51.87 6.23
C VAL A 262 -56.50 50.69 6.32
N ALA A 263 -55.43 50.69 5.53
CA ALA A 263 -54.39 49.67 5.59
C ALA A 263 -53.59 49.71 6.90
N ALA A 264 -53.25 50.90 7.40
CA ALA A 264 -52.62 51.11 8.70
C ALA A 264 -53.55 50.65 9.84
N PHE A 265 -54.85 50.97 9.77
CA PHE A 265 -55.87 50.47 10.68
C PHE A 265 -55.99 48.93 10.62
N LYS A 266 -55.92 48.32 9.43
CA LYS A 266 -55.93 46.86 9.26
C LYS A 266 -54.68 46.20 9.86
N ALA A 267 -53.49 46.73 9.59
CA ALA A 267 -52.24 46.23 10.17
C ALA A 267 -52.19 46.42 11.69
N LEU A 268 -52.76 47.51 12.21
CA LEU A 268 -52.97 47.73 13.65
C LEU A 268 -53.97 46.72 14.25
N ALA A 269 -55.06 46.40 13.53
CA ALA A 269 -56.07 45.43 13.97
C ALA A 269 -55.61 43.96 13.89
N GLU A 270 -54.71 43.63 12.96
CA GLU A 270 -54.07 42.31 12.84
C GLU A 270 -52.89 42.14 13.81
N SER A 271 -52.34 43.23 14.35
CA SER A 271 -51.30 43.17 15.38
C SER A 271 -51.89 42.77 16.73
N SER A 272 -51.36 41.70 17.33
CA SER A 272 -51.85 41.08 18.57
C SER A 272 -51.53 41.87 19.86
N SER A 273 -51.38 43.20 19.79
CA SER A 273 -50.88 44.03 20.90
C SER A 273 -51.97 44.97 21.45
N THR A 274 -52.49 44.66 22.64
CA THR A 274 -53.64 45.30 23.32
C THR A 274 -53.37 46.68 23.95
N ASP A 275 -52.19 47.30 23.75
CA ASP A 275 -51.74 48.46 24.57
C ASP A 275 -51.46 49.77 23.78
N LYS A 276 -52.35 50.20 22.87
CA LYS A 276 -52.20 51.53 22.22
C LYS A 276 -53.44 52.40 22.37
N MET A 277 -53.40 53.27 23.39
CA MET A 277 -54.37 54.33 23.65
C MET A 277 -54.17 55.50 22.67
N ILE A 278 -55.20 55.81 21.90
CA ILE A 278 -55.23 56.91 20.92
C ILE A 278 -55.84 58.14 21.61
N LEU A 279 -55.09 59.24 21.71
CA LEU A 279 -55.63 60.54 22.15
C LEU A 279 -55.74 61.47 20.94
N PRO A 280 -56.96 61.87 20.52
CA PRO A 280 -57.14 62.91 19.52
C PRO A 280 -56.59 64.25 20.05
N TYR A 281 -55.94 65.00 19.17
CA TYR A 281 -55.34 66.31 19.47
C TYR A 281 -56.37 67.38 19.92
N GLU A 282 -57.66 67.13 19.74
CA GLU A 282 -58.76 68.04 20.11
C GLU A 282 -59.11 68.01 21.61
N VAL A 283 -58.61 67.05 22.39
CA VAL A 283 -58.93 66.93 23.84
C VAL A 283 -58.01 67.80 24.72
N THR A 284 -56.92 68.34 24.16
CA THR A 284 -55.91 69.12 24.89
C THR A 284 -56.45 70.44 25.45
N GLN A 285 -57.51 71.01 24.86
CA GLN A 285 -58.11 72.28 25.32
C GLN A 285 -59.02 72.13 26.56
N MET A 286 -59.44 70.92 26.92
CA MET A 286 -60.32 70.68 28.07
C MET A 286 -59.54 70.43 29.38
N ILE A 287 -58.23 70.15 29.29
CA ILE A 287 -57.36 69.81 30.43
C ILE A 287 -56.76 71.07 31.10
N GLY A 288 -56.73 72.21 30.40
CA GLY A 288 -56.22 73.48 30.94
C GLY A 288 -57.11 74.15 31.99
N SER A 289 -58.39 73.81 32.09
CA SER A 289 -59.34 74.43 33.04
C SER A 289 -59.52 73.65 34.36
N THR A 290 -58.95 72.44 34.46
CA THR A 290 -59.07 71.58 35.65
C THR A 290 -57.78 71.50 36.48
N SER A 291 -56.63 71.92 35.96
CA SER A 291 -55.39 72.07 36.74
C SER A 291 -55.39 73.28 37.69
N VAL A 292 -56.15 74.35 37.39
CA VAL A 292 -56.31 75.53 38.26
C VAL A 292 -57.18 75.23 39.51
N LEU A 293 -57.98 74.16 39.48
CA LEU A 293 -58.79 73.72 40.64
C LEU A 293 -58.05 72.73 41.56
N GLY A 294 -56.99 72.06 41.08
CA GLY A 294 -56.21 71.10 41.87
C GLY A 294 -55.18 71.73 42.80
N ASP A 295 -54.56 72.84 42.38
CA ASP A 295 -53.50 73.53 43.15
C ASP A 295 -54.02 74.31 44.37
N ALA A 296 -55.35 74.47 44.52
CA ALA A 296 -55.98 75.03 45.71
C ALA A 296 -56.32 73.98 46.80
N PHE A 297 -56.21 72.68 46.52
CA PHE A 297 -56.71 71.62 47.41
C PHE A 297 -55.65 70.66 48.00
N PHE A 298 -54.44 70.55 47.44
CA PHE A 298 -53.42 69.61 47.94
C PHE A 298 -52.10 70.27 48.35
N LYS A 299 -52.18 71.19 49.32
CA LYS A 299 -51.01 71.70 50.04
C LYS A 299 -51.07 71.27 51.51
N GLY A 300 -50.66 70.03 51.78
CA GLY A 300 -50.54 69.54 53.15
C GLY A 300 -50.47 68.03 53.29
N ALA A 301 -49.32 67.42 53.01
CA ALA A 301 -48.85 66.21 53.71
C ALA A 301 -47.40 65.92 53.29
N SER A 302 -46.49 66.20 54.21
CA SER A 302 -45.06 65.96 54.17
C SER A 302 -44.70 64.47 54.21
N ASN A 303 -43.54 64.16 53.61
CA ASN A 303 -42.56 63.12 53.99
C ASN A 303 -43.02 61.65 53.99
N THR A 304 -42.25 60.78 53.32
CA THR A 304 -41.15 60.01 53.95
C THR A 304 -40.48 59.07 52.92
N LYS A 305 -39.15 58.98 53.06
CA LYS A 305 -38.15 58.06 52.49
C LYS A 305 -38.61 56.63 52.10
N ALA A 306 -37.94 56.05 51.09
CA ALA A 306 -37.09 54.85 51.15
C ALA A 306 -36.88 54.29 49.72
N ASN A 307 -35.67 54.23 49.17
CA ASN A 307 -34.61 53.21 49.32
C ASN A 307 -34.73 52.04 48.31
N ASN A 308 -33.69 51.92 47.47
CA ASN A 308 -33.11 50.74 46.80
C ASN A 308 -34.02 49.68 46.15
N ALA A 309 -33.92 49.58 44.82
CA ALA A 309 -33.27 48.49 44.08
C ALA A 309 -32.99 48.94 42.65
#